data_AF-A0A422QDI2-F1
#
_entry.id   AF-A0A422QDI2-F1
#
_cell.length_a   1.000
_cell.length_b   1.000
_cell.length_c   1.000
_cell.angle_alpha   90.00
_cell.angle_beta   90.00
_cell.angle_gamma   90.00
#
_symmetry.space_group_name_H-M   'P 1'
#
loop_
_entity.id
_entity.type
_entity.pdbx_description
1 polymer ?
#
loop_
_entity_poly.entity_id
_entity_poly.type
_entity_poly.pdbx_seq_one_letter_code
_entity_poly.pdbx_strand_id
1 'polypeptide(L)'
;VDFGVSALATLSTGEVFTGPKALGTRLARLQRLAREVSRKVKGSRNRAKAKTKLARLYARIADLRRNGLHQLSTYITRHFHTIGIED
;
A
#
# COMPACT_ATOMS: atom_id res chain seq x y z
N VAL A 1 8.81 -10.98 10.80
CA VAL A 1 8.62 -10.58 9.37
C VAL A 1 8.42 -9.08 9.33
N ASP A 2 9.37 -8.32 8.79
CA ASP A 2 9.25 -6.84 8.75
C ASP A 2 8.32 -6.40 7.61
N PHE A 3 7.20 -5.77 7.95
CA PHE A 3 6.20 -5.25 7.00
C PHE A 3 6.51 -3.79 6.64
N GLY A 4 7.79 -3.51 6.37
CA GLY A 4 8.25 -2.18 5.95
C GLY A 4 7.75 -1.87 4.54
N VAL A 5 7.41 -0.61 4.28
CA VAL A 5 6.89 -0.07 3.00
C VAL A 5 7.76 -0.42 1.77
N SER A 6 8.95 -0.98 1.98
CA SER A 6 9.96 -1.44 1.01
C SER A 6 9.93 -2.96 0.74
N ALA A 7 9.61 -3.79 1.75
CA ALA A 7 9.65 -5.25 1.70
C ALA A 7 8.35 -5.80 2.31
N LEU A 8 7.56 -6.51 1.51
CA LEU A 8 6.25 -7.02 1.91
C LEU A 8 6.39 -8.21 2.87
N ALA A 9 7.46 -8.99 2.72
CA ALA A 9 7.96 -9.98 3.68
C ALA A 9 9.37 -10.44 3.27
N THR A 10 10.20 -10.79 4.26
CA THR A 10 11.44 -11.57 4.04
C THR A 10 11.22 -12.93 4.67
N LEU A 11 11.35 -13.99 3.87
CA LEU A 11 11.23 -15.37 4.32
C LEU A 11 12.56 -15.84 4.94
N SER A 12 12.49 -16.82 5.86
CA SER A 12 13.67 -17.45 6.47
C SER A 12 14.57 -18.18 5.46
N THR A 13 14.07 -18.40 4.24
CA THR A 13 14.83 -18.90 3.07
C THR A 13 15.68 -17.83 2.38
N GLY A 14 15.59 -16.56 2.81
CA GLY A 14 16.25 -15.42 2.19
C GLY A 14 15.48 -14.80 1.02
N GLU A 15 14.30 -15.33 0.68
CA GLU A 15 13.44 -14.76 -0.36
C GLU A 15 12.78 -13.46 0.12
N VAL A 16 13.06 -12.36 -0.59
CA VAL A 16 12.47 -11.05 -0.32
C VAL A 16 11.28 -10.84 -1.25
N PHE A 17 10.08 -10.87 -0.69
CA PHE A 17 8.88 -10.39 -1.38
C PHE A 17 8.92 -8.87 -1.42
N THR A 18 9.46 -8.33 -2.51
CA THR A 18 9.45 -6.89 -2.73
C THR A 18 8.01 -6.41 -2.93
N GLY A 19 7.60 -5.41 -2.14
CA GLY A 19 6.34 -4.73 -2.36
C GLY A 19 6.31 -4.11 -3.76
N PRO A 20 5.13 -3.89 -4.35
CA PRO A 20 5.06 -3.29 -5.69
C PRO A 20 5.81 -1.96 -5.71
N LYS A 21 6.93 -1.85 -6.46
CA LYS A 21 7.68 -0.59 -6.69
C LYS A 21 6.75 0.58 -7.11
N ALA A 22 5.63 0.22 -7.73
CA ALA A 22 4.48 1.05 -8.07
C ALA A 22 3.87 1.86 -6.89
N LEU A 23 4.16 1.54 -5.63
CA LEU A 23 3.74 2.28 -4.44
C LEU A 23 4.47 3.63 -4.32
N GLY A 24 5.77 3.71 -4.62
CA GLY A 24 6.55 4.95 -4.48
C GLY A 24 6.01 6.11 -5.32
N THR A 25 5.77 5.87 -6.61
CA THR A 25 5.19 6.87 -7.52
C THR A 25 3.76 7.27 -7.12
N ARG A 26 2.99 6.33 -6.56
CA ARG A 26 1.63 6.60 -6.06
C ARG A 26 1.64 7.41 -4.76
N LEU A 27 2.63 7.22 -3.90
CA LEU A 27 2.84 8.02 -2.68
C LEU A 27 3.16 9.48 -3.02
N ALA A 28 4.02 9.73 -4.02
CA ALA A 28 4.29 11.10 -4.47
C ALA A 28 3.01 11.79 -4.99
N ARG A 29 2.20 11.06 -5.78
CA ARG A 29 0.90 11.55 -6.25
C ARG A 29 -0.09 11.79 -5.10
N LEU A 30 -0.06 10.95 -4.08
CA LEU A 30 -0.89 11.06 -2.88
C LEU A 30 -0.55 12.32 -2.09
N GLN A 31 0.74 12.59 -1.86
CA GLN A 31 1.18 13.82 -1.21
C GLN A 31 0.76 15.06 -2.01
N ARG A 32 0.86 15.03 -3.35
CA ARG A 32 0.42 16.15 -4.20
C ARG A 32 -1.08 16.41 -4.06
N LEU A 33 -1.91 15.36 -4.10
CA LEU A 33 -3.36 15.48 -3.93
C LEU A 33 -3.74 15.94 -2.52
N ALA A 34 -3.03 15.48 -1.48
CA ALA A 34 -3.25 15.94 -0.11
C ALA A 34 -2.96 17.44 0.03
N ARG A 35 -1.85 17.93 -0.55
CA ARG A 35 -1.54 19.37 -0.62
C ARG A 35 -2.60 20.16 -1.38
N GLU A 36 -3.09 19.65 -2.51
CA GLU A 36 -4.19 20.28 -3.26
C GLU A 36 -5.49 20.39 -2.43
N VAL A 37 -5.83 19.37 -1.64
CA VAL A 37 -7.00 19.40 -0.75
C VAL A 37 -6.82 20.42 0.38
N SER A 38 -5.60 20.55 0.91
CA SER A 38 -5.27 21.49 1.98
C SER A 38 -5.34 22.95 1.53
N ARG A 39 -4.92 23.25 0.30
CA ARG A 39 -4.97 24.61 -0.26
C ARG A 39 -6.38 25.08 -0.65
N LYS A 40 -7.35 24.16 -0.75
CA LYS A 40 -8.72 24.50 -1.14
C LYS A 40 -9.56 24.94 0.06
N VAL A 41 -10.39 25.95 -0.16
CA VAL A 41 -11.30 26.51 0.84
C VAL A 41 -12.18 25.41 1.47
N LYS A 42 -12.23 25.36 2.80
CA LYS A 42 -13.05 24.41 3.55
C LYS A 42 -14.54 24.59 3.15
N GLY A 43 -15.27 23.50 2.94
CA GLY A 43 -16.68 23.55 2.50
C GLY A 43 -16.91 23.79 1.00
N SER A 44 -15.90 24.20 0.23
CA SER A 44 -16.10 24.43 -1.21
C SER A 44 -16.36 23.13 -2.00
N ARG A 45 -17.19 23.22 -3.05
CA ARG A 45 -17.43 22.09 -4.00
C ARG A 45 -16.13 21.58 -4.63
N ASN A 46 -15.17 22.46 -4.86
CA ASN A 46 -13.86 22.10 -5.40
C ASN A 46 -13.01 21.29 -4.42
N ARG A 47 -13.12 21.57 -3.10
CA ARG A 47 -12.48 20.76 -2.06
C ARG A 47 -13.10 19.37 -1.98
N ALA A 48 -14.42 19.26 -2.10
CA ALA A 48 -15.11 17.96 -2.14
C ALA A 48 -14.61 17.10 -3.31
N LYS A 49 -14.55 17.66 -4.53
CA LYS A 49 -14.00 16.96 -5.72
C LYS A 49 -12.55 16.49 -5.49
N ALA A 50 -11.70 17.31 -4.88
CA ALA A 50 -10.32 16.95 -4.58
C ALA A 50 -10.21 15.85 -3.51
N LYS A 51 -11.04 15.90 -2.46
CA LYS A 51 -11.14 14.83 -1.45
C LYS A 51 -11.53 13.50 -2.08
N THR A 52 -12.51 13.48 -2.99
CA THR A 52 -12.89 12.24 -3.70
C THR A 52 -11.74 11.66 -4.51
N LYS A 53 -10.96 12.50 -5.21
CA LYS A 53 -9.76 12.05 -5.94
C LYS A 53 -8.72 11.44 -5.01
N LEU A 54 -8.48 12.07 -3.86
CA LEU A 54 -7.56 11.57 -2.83
C LEU A 54 -8.04 10.22 -2.26
N ALA A 55 -9.33 10.11 -1.91
CA ALA A 55 -9.92 8.88 -1.38
C ALA A 55 -9.82 7.71 -2.37
N ARG A 56 -10.07 7.95 -3.67
CA ARG A 56 -9.91 6.92 -4.72
C ARG A 56 -8.47 6.42 -4.82
N LEU A 57 -7.49 7.31 -4.66
CA LEU A 57 -6.08 6.92 -4.67
C LEU A 57 -5.70 6.10 -3.43
N TYR A 58 -6.21 6.48 -2.26
CA TYR A 58 -6.06 5.70 -1.03
C TYR A 58 -6.64 4.29 -1.16
N ALA A 59 -7.87 4.18 -1.67
CA ALA A 59 -8.53 2.88 -1.91
C ALA A 59 -7.67 2.00 -2.82
N ARG A 60 -7.18 2.55 -3.95
CA ARG A 60 -6.34 1.79 -4.88
C ARG A 60 -5.00 1.34 -4.28
N ILE A 61 -4.42 2.11 -3.37
CA ILE A 61 -3.20 1.72 -2.63
C ILE A 61 -3.52 0.59 -1.65
N ALA A 62 -4.64 0.69 -0.92
CA ALA A 62 -5.08 -0.34 0.01
C ALA A 62 -5.39 -1.66 -0.70
N ASP A 63 -6.06 -1.61 -1.86
CA ASP A 63 -6.36 -2.80 -2.68
C ASP A 63 -5.08 -3.46 -3.19
N LEU A 64 -4.10 -2.67 -3.63
CA LEU A 64 -2.80 -3.19 -4.08
C LEU A 64 -2.05 -3.88 -2.94
N ARG A 65 -2.07 -3.30 -1.74
CA ARG A 65 -1.50 -3.91 -0.54
C ARG A 65 -2.19 -5.22 -0.18
N ARG A 66 -3.53 -5.23 -0.18
CA ARG A 66 -4.34 -6.42 0.10
C ARG A 66 -4.07 -7.53 -0.91
N ASN A 67 -3.96 -7.20 -2.20
CA ASN A 67 -3.61 -8.16 -3.23
C ASN A 67 -2.21 -8.74 -3.03
N GLY A 68 -1.22 -7.90 -2.70
CA GLY A 68 0.13 -8.35 -2.39
C GLY A 68 0.16 -9.31 -1.20
N LEU A 69 -0.58 -9.00 -0.13
CA LEU A 69 -0.75 -9.89 1.02
C LEU A 69 -1.42 -11.21 0.65
N HIS A 70 -2.49 -11.20 -0.16
CA HIS A 70 -3.13 -12.44 -0.61
C HIS A 70 -2.20 -13.30 -1.47
N GLN A 71 -1.41 -12.70 -2.36
CA GLN A 71 -0.41 -13.40 -3.15
C GLN A 71 0.66 -14.02 -2.25
N LEU A 72 1.15 -13.27 -1.26
CA LEU A 72 2.11 -13.76 -0.27
C LEU A 72 1.52 -14.93 0.54
N SER A 73 0.33 -14.77 1.11
CA SER A 73 -0.33 -15.84 1.88
C SER A 73 -0.56 -17.09 1.03
N THR A 74 -0.96 -16.94 -0.23
CA THR A 74 -1.13 -18.05 -1.17
C THR A 74 0.19 -18.74 -1.46
N TYR A 75 1.26 -17.96 -1.67
CA TYR A 75 2.61 -18.49 -1.89
C TYR A 75 3.08 -19.30 -0.67
N ILE A 76 2.99 -18.71 0.52
CA ILE A 76 3.43 -19.34 1.76
C ILE A 76 2.66 -20.64 2.01
N THR A 77 1.32 -20.61 1.93
CA THR A 77 0.48 -21.79 2.17
C THR A 77 0.78 -22.94 1.21
N ARG A 78 1.23 -22.64 -0.01
CA ARG A 78 1.57 -23.64 -1.03
C ARG A 78 2.98 -24.23 -0.89
N HIS A 79 3.93 -23.47 -0.34
CA HIS A 79 5.35 -23.86 -0.32
C HIS A 79 5.86 -24.20 1.09
N PHE A 80 5.17 -23.76 2.15
CA PHE A 80 5.61 -23.94 3.52
C PHE A 80 4.48 -24.52 4.38
N HIS A 81 4.78 -25.65 5.04
CA HIS A 81 3.86 -26.30 5.98
C HIS A 81 3.89 -25.67 7.38
N THR A 82 4.95 -24.93 7.73
CA THR A 82 5.14 -24.30 9.04
C THR A 82 5.49 -22.83 8.84
N ILE A 83 4.72 -21.93 9.46
CA ILE A 83 4.91 -20.47 9.40
C ILE A 83 5.31 -20.00 10.80
N GLY A 84 6.53 -19.52 10.95
CA GLY A 84 7.01 -18.85 12.16
C GLY A 84 6.99 -17.33 11.99
N ILE A 85 6.34 -16.62 12.89
CA ILE A 85 6.38 -15.15 12.95
C ILE A 85 7.16 -14.80 14.23
N GLU A 86 8.37 -14.28 14.08
CA GLU A 86 9.06 -13.59 15.19
C GLU A 86 8.54 -12.15 15.28
N ASP A 87 8.23 -11.75 16.51
CA ASP A 87 7.72 -10.43 16.96
C ASP A 87 8.85 -9.39 16.99
#